data_AF-A0A0X8JXZ0-F1
#
_entry.id   AF-A0A0X8JXZ0-F1
#
_cell.length_a   1.000
_cell.length_b   1.000
_cell.length_c   1.000
_cell.angle_alpha   90.00
_cell.angle_beta   90.00
_cell.angle_gamma   90.00
#
_symmetry.space_group_name_H-M   'P 1'
#
loop_
_entity.id
_entity.type
_entity.pdbx_description
1 polymer ?
#
loop_
_entity_poly.entity_id
_entity_poly.type
_entity_poly.pdbx_seq_one_letter_code
_entity_poly.pdbx_strand_id
1 'polypeptide(L)'
;MNRKQKVGHVIVVAIIILLGVLFFIQRYSASSSKQFSIQSNVDFYLLGYHSVEGYNFKDNSFEKVSDEKIDIVKGQINQVVKRAEISNRYLLFSEEGPPLGVVGRIISVDFETGKIHYNKTTDYAFSTAGVNPDYYFTSEANTYDSFIAVFDTNLKEVDKYIFKNSVFATDFSNDGDNIYFLGVDVNSNDNYPTYLHHFSLKNKKLQFENKEILYDDPNLTYFFDDSIVKGKQLYSVSGGYRINSTKEKVLWGKVFHYDMESGLKEFFDLDEIGPVNIIELGENLLAIEHESNDSGKIAFSLFDVTSHKSSFVNLSRFGFSAETDYIKDIKLLDDNILLVLAGNKLIAYDINENTIILEKIVDEDMFHIWLK
;
A
#
# COMPACT_ATOMS: atom_id res chain seq x y z
N MET A 1 -58.74 -26.57 21.14
CA MET A 1 -57.35 -26.95 21.51
C MET A 1 -57.24 -27.00 23.03
N ASN A 2 -56.85 -28.15 23.58
CA ASN A 2 -56.90 -28.43 25.02
C ASN A 2 -55.77 -27.69 25.78
N ARG A 3 -55.94 -27.33 27.07
CA ARG A 3 -54.99 -26.47 27.83
C ARG A 3 -53.55 -27.01 27.83
N LYS A 4 -53.39 -28.35 27.82
CA LYS A 4 -52.09 -29.05 27.67
C LYS A 4 -51.43 -28.87 26.29
N GLN A 5 -52.21 -28.79 25.21
CA GLN A 5 -51.68 -28.55 23.86
C GLN A 5 -51.20 -27.10 23.68
N LYS A 6 -51.86 -26.12 24.33
CA LYS A 6 -51.40 -24.72 24.35
C LYS A 6 -50.06 -24.56 25.05
N VAL A 7 -49.88 -25.21 26.21
CA VAL A 7 -48.61 -25.17 26.97
C VAL A 7 -47.48 -25.85 26.18
N GLY A 8 -47.76 -27.00 25.55
CA GLY A 8 -46.78 -27.67 24.68
C GLY A 8 -46.36 -26.81 23.48
N HIS A 9 -47.29 -26.12 22.81
CA HIS A 9 -46.97 -25.20 21.72
C HIS A 9 -46.12 -24.00 22.17
N VAL A 10 -46.43 -23.41 23.32
CA VAL A 10 -45.67 -22.27 23.86
C VAL A 10 -44.23 -22.68 24.21
N ILE A 11 -44.04 -23.88 24.78
CA ILE A 11 -42.69 -24.40 25.10
C ILE A 11 -41.89 -24.65 23.81
N VAL A 12 -42.50 -25.24 22.78
CA VAL A 12 -41.82 -25.50 21.50
C VAL A 12 -41.42 -24.19 20.81
N VAL A 13 -42.31 -23.18 20.79
CA VAL A 13 -41.99 -21.87 20.21
C VAL A 13 -40.87 -21.17 20.98
N ALA A 14 -40.87 -21.24 22.31
CA ALA A 14 -39.80 -20.68 23.14
C ALA A 14 -38.44 -21.34 22.87
N ILE A 15 -38.41 -22.66 22.68
CA ILE A 15 -37.18 -23.41 22.32
C ILE A 15 -36.68 -23.00 20.94
N ILE A 16 -37.57 -22.85 19.94
CA ILE A 16 -37.19 -22.42 18.58
C ILE A 16 -36.62 -21.00 18.60
N ILE A 17 -37.21 -20.07 19.36
CA ILE A 17 -36.70 -18.72 19.50
C ILE A 17 -35.34 -18.73 20.21
N LEU A 18 -35.18 -19.51 21.29
CA LEU A 18 -33.91 -19.62 22.01
C LEU A 18 -32.80 -20.20 21.12
N LEU A 19 -33.10 -21.25 20.35
CA LEU A 19 -32.17 -21.83 19.38
C LEU A 19 -31.85 -20.85 18.25
N GLY A 20 -32.84 -20.07 17.78
CA GLY A 20 -32.63 -19.01 16.82
C GLY A 20 -31.70 -17.91 17.35
N VAL A 21 -31.92 -17.44 18.59
CA VAL A 21 -31.07 -16.44 19.25
C VAL A 21 -29.66 -16.97 19.48
N LEU A 22 -29.51 -18.21 19.95
CA LEU A 22 -28.20 -18.84 20.13
C LEU A 22 -27.47 -19.01 18.79
N PHE A 23 -28.17 -19.41 17.73
CA PHE A 23 -27.60 -19.52 16.39
C PHE A 23 -27.20 -18.15 15.83
N PHE A 24 -27.99 -17.09 16.10
CA PHE A 24 -27.64 -15.72 15.75
C PHE A 24 -26.43 -15.21 16.55
N ILE A 25 -26.37 -15.43 17.87
CA ILE A 25 -25.23 -15.04 18.71
C ILE A 25 -23.97 -15.80 18.28
N GLN A 26 -24.07 -17.09 17.97
CA GLN A 26 -22.94 -17.88 17.50
C GLN A 26 -22.48 -17.43 16.11
N ARG A 27 -23.40 -17.04 15.22
CA ARG A 27 -23.06 -16.50 13.88
C ARG A 27 -22.46 -15.10 13.94
N TYR A 28 -22.87 -14.25 14.89
CA TYR A 28 -22.26 -12.94 15.14
C TYR A 28 -20.95 -13.02 15.93
N SER A 29 -20.80 -14.00 16.83
CA SER A 29 -19.55 -14.26 17.57
C SER A 29 -18.53 -15.07 16.75
N ALA A 30 -18.95 -15.66 15.63
CA ALA A 30 -18.09 -16.36 14.67
C ALA A 30 -17.47 -15.43 13.62
N SER A 31 -17.47 -14.11 13.83
CA SER A 31 -16.36 -13.28 13.35
C SER A 31 -15.18 -13.55 14.29
N SER A 32 -14.59 -14.75 14.19
CA SER A 32 -13.41 -15.09 14.98
C SER A 32 -12.28 -14.21 14.46
N SER A 33 -11.98 -13.10 15.16
CA SER A 33 -10.73 -12.37 14.96
C SER A 33 -9.61 -13.40 15.09
N LYS A 34 -8.88 -13.63 14.01
CA LYS A 34 -7.67 -14.45 14.09
C LYS A 34 -6.64 -13.63 14.87
N GLN A 35 -5.78 -14.30 15.63
CA GLN A 35 -4.76 -13.63 16.43
C GLN A 35 -3.49 -14.47 16.42
N PHE A 36 -2.34 -13.80 16.25
CA PHE A 36 -1.03 -14.38 16.49
C PHE A 36 -0.41 -13.77 17.76
N SER A 37 0.65 -14.36 18.27
CA SER A 37 1.30 -13.94 19.50
C SER A 37 2.40 -12.93 19.22
N ILE A 38 2.22 -11.69 19.69
CA ILE A 38 3.27 -10.68 19.66
C ILE A 38 4.41 -11.10 20.60
N GLN A 39 5.63 -11.06 20.06
CA GLN A 39 6.86 -11.41 20.76
C GLN A 39 7.56 -10.13 21.18
N SER A 40 8.12 -10.10 22.40
CA SER A 40 8.80 -8.90 22.90
C SER A 40 10.15 -8.66 22.22
N ASN A 41 10.87 -9.73 21.87
CA ASN A 41 12.23 -9.70 21.35
C ASN A 41 12.24 -10.14 19.87
N VAL A 42 11.73 -9.26 19.01
CA VAL A 42 11.68 -9.39 17.55
C VAL A 42 12.08 -8.04 16.98
N ASP A 43 12.98 -8.03 16.01
CA ASP A 43 13.37 -6.81 15.28
C ASP A 43 12.39 -6.55 14.13
N PHE A 44 11.89 -7.61 13.48
CA PHE A 44 10.88 -7.51 12.43
C PHE A 44 10.03 -8.77 12.26
N TYR A 45 8.83 -8.60 11.71
CA TYR A 45 7.97 -9.68 11.24
C TYR A 45 7.97 -9.78 9.72
N LEU A 46 7.89 -11.00 9.21
CA LEU A 46 7.61 -11.30 7.81
C LEU A 46 6.21 -11.90 7.71
N LEU A 47 5.36 -11.28 6.89
CA LEU A 47 3.97 -11.67 6.74
C LEU A 47 3.77 -12.38 5.42
N GLY A 48 3.18 -13.56 5.47
CA GLY A 48 2.72 -14.34 4.33
C GLY A 48 1.22 -14.53 4.32
N TYR A 49 0.69 -15.19 3.29
CA TYR A 49 -0.75 -15.42 3.20
C TYR A 49 -1.21 -16.36 4.31
N HIS A 50 -0.37 -17.32 4.70
CA HIS A 50 -0.69 -18.38 5.67
C HIS A 50 0.20 -18.40 6.92
N SER A 51 1.03 -17.37 7.13
CA SER A 51 1.98 -17.34 8.23
C SER A 51 2.38 -15.93 8.65
N VAL A 52 2.79 -15.80 9.91
CA VAL A 52 3.56 -14.68 10.44
C VAL A 52 4.83 -15.24 11.06
N GLU A 53 5.98 -14.84 10.52
CA GLU A 53 7.29 -15.22 11.05
C GLU A 53 7.94 -14.02 11.74
N GLY A 54 8.50 -14.22 12.93
CA GLY A 54 9.22 -13.18 13.68
C GLY A 54 10.72 -13.48 13.70
N TYR A 55 11.51 -12.43 13.52
CA TYR A 55 12.96 -12.53 13.37
C TYR A 55 13.71 -11.54 14.26
N ASN A 56 14.86 -11.98 14.74
CA ASN A 56 15.92 -11.09 15.20
C ASN A 56 17.01 -11.03 14.13
N PHE A 57 17.58 -9.84 13.94
CA PHE A 57 18.77 -9.61 13.16
C PHE A 57 19.95 -9.37 14.11
N LYS A 58 20.77 -10.40 14.29
CA LYS A 58 21.92 -10.34 15.18
C LYS A 58 23.10 -11.10 14.59
N ASP A 59 24.30 -10.55 14.77
CA ASP A 59 25.56 -11.14 14.33
C ASP A 59 25.52 -11.52 12.83
N ASN A 60 24.92 -10.64 12.00
CA ASN A 60 24.68 -10.84 10.56
C ASN A 60 23.91 -12.14 10.24
N SER A 61 22.92 -12.48 11.05
CA SER A 61 22.06 -13.64 10.85
C SER A 61 20.59 -13.31 11.10
N PHE A 62 19.70 -13.97 10.35
CA PHE A 62 18.25 -13.97 10.58
C PHE A 62 17.91 -15.11 11.52
N GLU A 63 17.74 -14.81 12.81
CA GLU A 63 17.31 -15.78 13.81
C GLU A 63 15.78 -15.78 13.88
N LYS A 64 15.14 -16.85 13.37
CA LYS A 64 13.69 -17.00 13.48
C LYS A 64 13.31 -17.33 14.92
N VAL A 65 12.52 -16.46 15.55
CA VAL A 65 12.05 -16.63 16.93
C VAL A 65 10.58 -16.99 17.04
N SER A 66 9.78 -16.78 15.98
CA SER A 66 8.41 -17.26 15.88
C SER A 66 8.03 -17.66 14.46
N ASP A 67 7.12 -18.63 14.34
CA ASP A 67 6.52 -19.10 13.08
C ASP A 67 5.09 -19.54 13.40
N GLU A 68 4.15 -18.63 13.21
CA GLU A 68 2.74 -18.87 13.50
C GLU A 68 1.97 -19.09 12.20
N LYS A 69 1.34 -20.27 12.08
CA LYS A 69 0.49 -20.60 10.93
C LYS A 69 -0.90 -20.02 11.13
N ILE A 70 -1.23 -19.00 10.34
CA ILE A 70 -2.45 -18.21 10.45
C ILE A 70 -2.84 -17.70 9.06
N ASP A 71 -4.01 -18.09 8.53
CA ASP A 71 -4.40 -17.52 7.22
C ASP A 71 -4.81 -16.06 7.38
N ILE A 72 -3.98 -15.18 6.85
CA ILE A 72 -4.22 -13.75 6.73
C ILE A 72 -5.00 -13.50 5.45
N VAL A 73 -4.49 -14.00 4.31
CA VAL A 73 -5.05 -13.77 2.98
C VAL A 73 -5.71 -15.05 2.47
N LYS A 74 -6.86 -14.92 1.81
CA LYS A 74 -7.54 -16.08 1.17
C LYS A 74 -7.55 -16.00 -0.35
N GLY A 75 -7.43 -14.79 -0.89
CA GLY A 75 -7.38 -14.55 -2.32
C GLY A 75 -5.98 -14.14 -2.74
N GLN A 76 -5.88 -12.95 -3.34
CA GLN A 76 -4.62 -12.36 -3.73
C GLN A 76 -4.52 -10.92 -3.25
N ILE A 77 -3.30 -10.48 -2.95
CA ILE A 77 -2.99 -9.07 -2.76
C ILE A 77 -2.62 -8.50 -4.13
N ASN A 78 -3.23 -7.38 -4.50
CA ASN A 78 -2.77 -6.61 -5.64
C ASN A 78 -1.45 -5.92 -5.26
N GLN A 79 -0.36 -6.33 -5.91
CA GLN A 79 1.00 -5.83 -5.60
C GLN A 79 1.19 -4.36 -5.97
N VAL A 80 0.38 -3.82 -6.89
CA VAL A 80 0.50 -2.40 -7.30
C VAL A 80 -0.19 -1.44 -6.32
N VAL A 81 -0.95 -1.96 -5.35
CA VAL A 81 -1.67 -1.13 -4.37
C VAL A 81 -0.85 -1.08 -3.08
N LYS A 82 -0.57 0.14 -2.59
CA LYS A 82 0.16 0.34 -1.34
C LYS A 82 -0.48 -0.41 -0.17
N ARG A 83 0.34 -1.17 0.54
CA ARG A 83 0.04 -1.65 1.89
C ARG A 83 0.44 -0.56 2.85
N ALA A 84 -0.45 -0.23 3.76
CA ALA A 84 -0.32 1.00 4.51
C ALA A 84 -0.15 0.73 5.99
N GLU A 85 0.78 1.48 6.60
CA GLU A 85 1.09 1.38 8.02
C GLU A 85 0.55 2.59 8.75
N ILE A 86 -0.25 2.35 9.78
CA ILE A 86 -0.86 3.40 10.60
C ILE A 86 -0.33 3.32 12.02
N SER A 87 0.12 4.46 12.53
CA SER A 87 0.48 4.66 13.95
C SER A 87 1.52 3.66 14.48
N ASN A 88 2.44 3.17 13.63
CA ASN A 88 3.41 2.11 13.96
C ASN A 88 2.76 0.90 14.67
N ARG A 89 1.51 0.60 14.31
CA ARG A 89 0.73 -0.45 14.97
C ARG A 89 -0.07 -1.29 14.00
N TYR A 90 -0.71 -0.67 13.01
CA TYR A 90 -1.61 -1.38 12.12
C TYR A 90 -1.02 -1.46 10.72
N LEU A 91 -1.05 -2.65 10.14
CA LEU A 91 -0.91 -2.84 8.69
C LEU A 91 -2.31 -3.01 8.08
N LEU A 92 -2.65 -2.15 7.12
CA LEU A 92 -3.92 -2.19 6.39
C LEU A 92 -3.68 -2.39 4.90
N PHE A 93 -4.44 -3.28 4.30
CA PHE A 93 -4.35 -3.58 2.88
C PHE A 93 -5.62 -4.25 2.37
N SER A 94 -5.76 -4.30 1.05
CA SER A 94 -6.88 -4.96 0.39
C SER A 94 -6.45 -6.30 -0.21
N GLU A 95 -7.36 -7.26 -0.18
CA GLU A 95 -7.27 -8.47 -0.98
C GLU A 95 -8.45 -8.58 -1.93
N GLU A 96 -8.19 -9.18 -3.09
CA GLU A 96 -9.21 -9.54 -4.06
C GLU A 96 -9.69 -10.96 -3.78
N GLY A 97 -11.00 -11.13 -3.59
CA GLY A 97 -11.59 -12.42 -3.30
C GLY A 97 -11.70 -13.31 -4.55
N PRO A 98 -11.56 -14.65 -4.43
CA PRO A 98 -11.86 -15.58 -5.50
C PRO A 98 -13.38 -15.86 -5.63
N PRO A 99 -13.94 -16.00 -6.85
CA PRO A 99 -13.27 -15.77 -8.13
C PRO A 99 -13.00 -14.26 -8.32
N LEU A 100 -11.95 -13.96 -9.08
CA LEU A 100 -11.51 -12.59 -9.40
C LEU A 100 -12.70 -11.65 -9.65
N GLY A 101 -12.71 -10.49 -9.01
CA GLY A 101 -13.66 -9.40 -9.28
C GLY A 101 -15.05 -9.51 -8.65
N VAL A 102 -15.28 -10.39 -7.66
CA VAL A 102 -16.65 -10.55 -7.11
C VAL A 102 -16.89 -9.78 -5.80
N VAL A 103 -15.98 -9.79 -4.82
CA VAL A 103 -15.95 -8.84 -3.67
C VAL A 103 -14.59 -8.93 -2.97
N GLY A 104 -13.87 -7.81 -2.81
CA GLY A 104 -12.63 -7.75 -2.04
C GLY A 104 -12.84 -7.67 -0.53
N ARG A 105 -11.75 -7.72 0.23
CA ARG A 105 -11.76 -7.49 1.68
C ARG A 105 -10.66 -6.51 2.02
N ILE A 106 -10.94 -5.60 2.97
CA ILE A 106 -9.89 -4.87 3.66
C ILE A 106 -9.49 -5.71 4.88
N ILE A 107 -8.18 -5.79 5.12
CA ILE A 107 -7.57 -6.51 6.22
C ILE A 107 -6.82 -5.48 7.07
N SER A 108 -6.91 -5.60 8.38
CA SER A 108 -6.06 -4.87 9.33
C SER A 108 -5.36 -5.87 10.25
N VAL A 109 -4.05 -5.77 10.37
CA VAL A 109 -3.23 -6.55 11.29
C VAL A 109 -2.72 -5.60 12.38
N ASP A 110 -3.07 -5.86 13.64
CA ASP A 110 -2.64 -5.09 14.81
C ASP A 110 -1.39 -5.72 15.43
N PHE A 111 -0.23 -5.07 15.34
CA PHE A 111 1.04 -5.56 15.88
C PHE A 111 1.25 -5.28 17.37
N GLU A 112 0.30 -4.62 18.04
CA GLU A 112 0.29 -4.54 19.51
C GLU A 112 -0.42 -5.75 20.13
N THR A 113 -1.52 -6.18 19.51
CA THR A 113 -2.33 -7.29 20.04
C THR A 113 -2.22 -8.59 19.26
N GLY A 114 -1.68 -8.56 18.04
CA GLY A 114 -1.64 -9.66 17.08
C GLY A 114 -2.98 -9.95 16.41
N LYS A 115 -4.02 -9.13 16.64
CA LYS A 115 -5.36 -9.37 16.09
C LYS A 115 -5.42 -9.03 14.61
N ILE A 116 -6.15 -9.85 13.87
CA ILE A 116 -6.43 -9.65 12.45
C ILE A 116 -7.92 -9.42 12.27
N HIS A 117 -8.25 -8.27 11.70
CA HIS A 117 -9.60 -7.83 11.38
C HIS A 117 -9.84 -7.93 9.88
N TYR A 118 -11.07 -8.28 9.52
CA TYR A 118 -11.52 -8.42 8.14
C TYR A 118 -12.80 -7.61 7.95
N ASN A 119 -12.85 -6.80 6.90
CA ASN A 119 -14.09 -6.21 6.44
C ASN A 119 -14.30 -6.53 4.96
N LYS A 120 -15.42 -7.19 4.66
CA LYS A 120 -15.85 -7.44 3.28
C LYS A 120 -16.59 -6.21 2.79
N THR A 121 -16.06 -5.56 1.76
CA THR A 121 -16.62 -4.33 1.20
C THR A 121 -16.46 -4.31 -0.31
N THR A 122 -17.35 -3.62 -1.00
CA THR A 122 -17.18 -3.28 -2.42
C THR A 122 -16.15 -2.17 -2.61
N ASP A 123 -15.87 -1.42 -1.54
CA ASP A 123 -15.03 -0.23 -1.57
C ASP A 123 -13.60 -0.53 -1.10
N TYR A 124 -13.08 -1.70 -1.46
CA TYR A 124 -11.70 -2.08 -1.20
C TYR A 124 -10.77 -1.36 -2.18
N ALA A 125 -9.48 -1.29 -1.87
CA ALA A 125 -8.51 -0.67 -2.78
C ALA A 125 -8.22 -1.64 -3.93
N PHE A 126 -8.65 -1.25 -5.14
CA PHE A 126 -8.35 -1.99 -6.37
C PHE A 126 -7.27 -1.29 -7.19
N SER A 127 -7.32 0.04 -7.28
CA SER A 127 -6.35 0.83 -8.04
C SER A 127 -5.33 1.52 -7.16
N THR A 128 -5.78 2.11 -6.04
CA THR A 128 -4.88 2.88 -5.17
C THR A 128 -5.32 2.83 -3.72
N ALA A 129 -4.36 3.04 -2.83
CA ALA A 129 -4.54 3.11 -1.41
C ALA A 129 -3.63 4.17 -0.78
N GLY A 130 -3.85 4.46 0.49
CA GLY A 130 -2.97 5.29 1.27
C GLY A 130 -3.55 5.51 2.65
N VAL A 131 -2.86 6.31 3.46
CA VAL A 131 -3.22 6.49 4.87
C VAL A 131 -3.04 7.91 5.30
N ASN A 132 -3.62 8.22 6.45
CA ASN A 132 -3.10 9.23 7.36
C ASN A 132 -2.97 8.58 8.76
N PRO A 133 -2.58 9.33 9.80
CA PRO A 133 -2.38 8.74 11.13
C PRO A 133 -3.59 8.00 11.73
N ASP A 134 -4.80 8.24 11.24
CA ASP A 134 -6.05 7.71 11.82
C ASP A 134 -6.91 6.88 10.85
N TYR A 135 -6.72 7.03 9.54
CA TYR A 135 -7.61 6.49 8.51
C TYR A 135 -6.85 5.82 7.36
N TYR A 136 -7.51 4.84 6.76
CA TYR A 136 -7.11 4.16 5.54
C TYR A 136 -8.00 4.59 4.38
N PHE A 137 -7.37 4.99 3.28
CA PHE A 137 -8.02 5.42 2.06
C PHE A 137 -7.95 4.31 1.02
N THR A 138 -9.07 4.05 0.36
CA THR A 138 -9.15 3.13 -0.77
C THR A 138 -9.75 3.83 -1.97
N SER A 139 -9.36 3.36 -3.14
CA SER A 139 -9.94 3.81 -4.39
C SER A 139 -9.98 2.67 -5.40
N GLU A 140 -10.99 2.78 -6.25
CA GLU A 140 -11.11 2.05 -7.50
C GLU A 140 -11.36 3.08 -8.59
N ALA A 141 -10.60 2.98 -9.68
CA ALA A 141 -10.85 3.70 -10.91
C ALA A 141 -11.24 2.70 -12.00
N ASN A 142 -12.42 2.87 -12.58
CA ASN A 142 -12.80 2.17 -13.81
C ASN A 142 -13.21 3.20 -14.88
N THR A 143 -13.57 2.75 -16.09
CA THR A 143 -13.88 3.66 -17.20
C THR A 143 -15.08 4.58 -16.94
N TYR A 144 -15.95 4.25 -15.98
CA TYR A 144 -17.24 4.90 -15.78
C TYR A 144 -17.32 5.71 -14.49
N ASP A 145 -16.70 5.23 -13.40
CA ASP A 145 -16.63 5.92 -12.13
C ASP A 145 -15.30 5.70 -11.40
N SER A 146 -15.04 6.58 -10.45
CA SER A 146 -13.96 6.42 -9.48
C SER A 146 -14.41 6.97 -8.13
N PHE A 147 -13.81 6.49 -7.04
CA PHE A 147 -14.13 6.96 -5.70
C PHE A 147 -12.91 7.01 -4.78
N ILE A 148 -13.04 7.73 -3.67
CA ILE A 148 -12.18 7.57 -2.49
C ILE A 148 -13.10 7.17 -1.33
N ALA A 149 -12.83 6.04 -0.70
CA ALA A 149 -13.52 5.62 0.52
C ALA A 149 -12.55 5.70 1.71
N VAL A 150 -13.09 6.07 2.87
CA VAL A 150 -12.32 6.31 4.10
C VAL A 150 -12.74 5.29 5.14
N PHE A 151 -11.78 4.57 5.70
CA PHE A 151 -11.99 3.56 6.75
C PHE A 151 -11.22 3.94 8.01
N ASP A 152 -11.81 3.71 9.18
CA ASP A 152 -11.05 3.74 10.43
C ASP A 152 -10.20 2.46 10.61
N THR A 153 -9.34 2.43 11.62
CA THR A 153 -8.49 1.26 11.95
C THR A 153 -9.27 0.01 12.35
N ASN A 154 -10.57 0.13 12.66
CA ASN A 154 -11.47 -1.01 12.86
C ASN A 154 -12.15 -1.45 11.57
N LEU A 155 -11.70 -0.92 10.43
CA LEU A 155 -12.19 -1.18 9.09
C LEU A 155 -13.64 -0.72 8.87
N LYS A 156 -14.16 0.21 9.67
CA LYS A 156 -15.48 0.78 9.44
C LYS A 156 -15.37 1.94 8.46
N GLU A 157 -16.16 1.92 7.40
CA GLU A 157 -16.29 3.05 6.48
C GLU A 157 -16.88 4.26 7.21
N VAL A 158 -16.21 5.40 7.11
CA VAL A 158 -16.61 6.66 7.76
C VAL A 158 -17.09 7.70 6.76
N ASP A 159 -16.56 7.70 5.53
CA ASP A 159 -17.01 8.58 4.45
C ASP A 159 -16.60 8.04 3.07
N LYS A 160 -17.21 8.58 2.02
CA LYS A 160 -16.90 8.26 0.63
C LYS A 160 -17.12 9.47 -0.27
N TYR A 161 -16.15 9.75 -1.14
CA TYR A 161 -16.26 10.71 -2.22
C TYR A 161 -16.34 9.99 -3.56
N ILE A 162 -17.33 10.32 -4.39
CA ILE A 162 -17.48 9.79 -5.74
C ILE A 162 -17.15 10.91 -6.72
N PHE A 163 -16.19 10.68 -7.61
CA PHE A 163 -15.83 11.67 -8.61
C PHE A 163 -16.92 11.78 -9.67
N LYS A 164 -17.10 13.01 -10.17
CA LYS A 164 -18.00 13.28 -11.29
C LYS A 164 -17.50 12.63 -12.59
N ASN A 165 -16.18 12.61 -12.78
CA ASN A 165 -15.50 11.98 -13.91
C ASN A 165 -14.50 10.97 -13.34
N SER A 166 -14.30 9.84 -14.01
CA SER A 166 -13.29 8.88 -13.56
C SER A 166 -11.89 9.49 -13.59
N VAL A 167 -11.10 9.21 -12.54
CA VAL A 167 -9.72 9.63 -12.36
C VAL A 167 -8.88 8.37 -12.12
N PHE A 168 -7.86 8.15 -12.96
CA PHE A 168 -6.79 7.21 -12.63
C PHE A 168 -5.83 7.91 -11.68
N ALA A 169 -5.86 7.49 -10.42
CA ALA A 169 -5.05 8.07 -9.36
C ALA A 169 -3.76 7.25 -9.15
N THR A 170 -2.79 7.88 -8.50
CA THR A 170 -1.67 7.21 -7.78
C THR A 170 -2.07 6.96 -6.34
N ASP A 171 -1.20 6.29 -5.57
CA ASP A 171 -1.40 6.12 -4.15
C ASP A 171 -1.47 7.47 -3.42
N PHE A 172 -2.23 7.48 -2.32
CA PHE A 172 -2.49 8.69 -1.55
C PHE A 172 -1.33 8.98 -0.60
N SER A 173 -0.91 10.24 -0.59
CA SER A 173 0.00 10.79 0.41
C SER A 173 -0.72 11.83 1.27
N ASN A 174 -0.21 12.07 2.47
CA ASN A 174 -0.88 12.89 3.46
C ASN A 174 0.06 13.88 4.16
N ASP A 175 -0.45 15.06 4.46
CA ASP A 175 0.21 16.06 5.31
C ASP A 175 -0.80 16.57 6.36
N GLY A 176 -0.79 15.92 7.53
CA GLY A 176 -1.83 16.07 8.54
C GLY A 176 -3.20 15.62 8.02
N ASP A 177 -4.18 16.53 8.07
CA ASP A 177 -5.55 16.31 7.57
C ASP A 177 -5.68 16.50 6.05
N ASN A 178 -4.60 16.87 5.35
CA ASN A 178 -4.60 17.04 3.91
C ASN A 178 -4.21 15.73 3.22
N ILE A 179 -4.92 15.42 2.15
CA ILE A 179 -4.70 14.23 1.33
C ILE A 179 -4.37 14.70 -0.08
N TYR A 180 -3.29 14.16 -0.62
CA TYR A 180 -2.77 14.47 -1.93
C TYR A 180 -2.60 13.20 -2.75
N PHE A 181 -2.86 13.29 -4.04
CA PHE A 181 -2.52 12.24 -4.99
C PHE A 181 -2.40 12.84 -6.38
N LEU A 182 -1.68 12.14 -7.25
CA LEU A 182 -1.60 12.50 -8.66
C LEU A 182 -2.70 11.76 -9.42
N GLY A 183 -3.32 12.45 -10.38
CA GLY A 183 -4.46 11.90 -11.09
C GLY A 183 -4.54 12.36 -12.54
N VAL A 184 -5.03 11.46 -13.38
CA VAL A 184 -5.34 11.74 -14.79
C VAL A 184 -6.84 11.51 -15.02
N ASP A 185 -7.52 12.51 -15.60
CA ASP A 185 -8.93 12.38 -15.97
C ASP A 185 -9.08 11.45 -17.19
N VAL A 186 -9.89 10.40 -17.08
CA VAL A 186 -10.09 9.40 -18.14
C VAL A 186 -10.66 10.00 -19.44
N ASN A 187 -11.52 11.01 -19.31
CA ASN A 187 -12.20 11.67 -20.44
C ASN A 187 -11.56 13.01 -20.85
N SER A 188 -10.25 13.20 -20.62
CA SER A 188 -9.56 14.43 -21.03
C SER A 188 -9.42 14.53 -22.55
N ASN A 189 -9.64 15.73 -23.11
CA ASN A 189 -9.80 15.96 -24.55
C ASN A 189 -8.49 16.03 -25.36
N ASP A 190 -7.30 15.87 -24.75
CA ASP A 190 -6.08 15.35 -25.38
C ASP A 190 -4.88 15.52 -24.45
N ASN A 191 -3.90 14.60 -24.61
CA ASN A 191 -2.61 14.50 -23.94
C ASN A 191 -2.56 14.02 -22.48
N TYR A 192 -3.67 13.97 -21.74
CA TYR A 192 -3.73 13.38 -20.39
C TYR A 192 -2.72 14.00 -19.40
N PRO A 193 -2.80 15.32 -19.12
CA PRO A 193 -1.92 15.94 -18.14
C PRO A 193 -2.17 15.35 -16.75
N THR A 194 -1.10 15.21 -15.97
CA THR A 194 -1.20 14.84 -14.56
C THR A 194 -1.60 16.04 -13.72
N TYR A 195 -2.61 15.83 -12.88
CA TYR A 195 -3.07 16.80 -11.89
C TYR A 195 -2.66 16.40 -10.49
N LEU A 196 -2.30 17.38 -9.66
CA LEU A 196 -2.30 17.24 -8.22
C LEU A 196 -3.72 17.47 -7.70
N HIS A 197 -4.29 16.47 -7.05
CA HIS A 197 -5.56 16.58 -6.35
C HIS A 197 -5.32 16.84 -4.87
N HIS A 198 -6.08 17.77 -4.29
CA HIS A 198 -6.04 18.08 -2.86
C HIS A 198 -7.42 17.87 -2.24
N PHE A 199 -7.45 17.05 -1.20
CA PHE A 199 -8.60 16.84 -0.33
C PHE A 199 -8.24 17.18 1.11
N SER A 200 -9.25 17.51 1.92
CA SER A 200 -9.11 17.55 3.38
C SER A 200 -10.05 16.54 4.04
N LEU A 201 -9.61 15.97 5.16
CA LEU A 201 -10.43 15.11 6.02
C LEU A 201 -10.66 15.80 7.36
N LYS A 202 -11.79 16.50 7.49
CA LYS A 202 -12.14 17.23 8.72
C LYS A 202 -13.41 16.66 9.31
N ASN A 203 -13.37 16.33 10.61
CA ASN A 203 -14.50 15.72 11.33
C ASN A 203 -15.05 14.47 10.63
N LYS A 204 -14.15 13.58 10.16
CA LYS A 204 -14.49 12.36 9.41
C LYS A 204 -15.22 12.61 8.09
N LYS A 205 -15.05 13.79 7.49
CA LYS A 205 -15.63 14.13 6.19
C LYS A 205 -14.57 14.52 5.20
N LEU A 206 -14.54 13.81 4.09
CA LEU A 206 -13.66 14.03 2.96
C LEU A 206 -14.22 15.18 2.12
N GLN A 207 -13.40 16.19 1.88
CA GLN A 207 -13.78 17.39 1.15
C GLN A 207 -12.77 17.64 0.03
N PHE A 208 -13.26 17.75 -1.20
CA PHE A 208 -12.45 18.18 -2.33
C PHE A 208 -12.14 19.67 -2.17
N GLU A 209 -10.86 20.02 -2.13
CA GLU A 209 -10.40 21.40 -1.96
C GLU A 209 -10.05 22.00 -3.31
N ASN A 210 -9.13 21.38 -4.04
CA ASN A 210 -8.73 21.83 -5.37
C ASN A 210 -8.13 20.71 -6.23
N LYS A 211 -7.88 21.08 -7.49
CA LYS A 211 -7.08 20.30 -8.44
C LYS A 211 -6.26 21.28 -9.29
N GLU A 212 -4.97 21.00 -9.47
CA GLU A 212 -4.08 21.82 -10.31
C GLU A 212 -3.23 20.96 -11.24
N ILE A 213 -2.78 21.52 -12.37
CA ILE A 213 -1.83 20.84 -13.27
C ILE A 213 -0.49 20.76 -12.56
N LEU A 214 0.07 19.56 -12.44
CA LEU A 214 1.30 19.34 -11.69
C LEU A 214 2.50 20.04 -12.36
N TYR A 215 2.66 19.87 -13.67
CA TYR A 215 3.70 20.54 -14.46
C TYR A 215 3.19 20.82 -15.87
N ASP A 216 3.29 22.07 -16.31
CA ASP A 216 2.75 22.53 -17.60
C ASP A 216 3.89 22.84 -18.58
N ASP A 217 3.89 22.15 -19.72
CA ASP A 217 4.77 22.42 -20.85
C ASP A 217 3.93 22.40 -22.13
N PRO A 218 4.01 23.44 -22.99
CA PRO A 218 3.17 23.51 -24.19
C PRO A 218 3.46 22.39 -25.20
N ASN A 219 4.69 21.83 -25.20
CA ASN A 219 5.15 20.86 -26.17
C ASN A 219 5.21 19.44 -25.61
N LEU A 220 5.27 19.29 -24.29
CA LEU A 220 5.49 18.01 -23.62
C LEU A 220 4.39 17.70 -22.61
N THR A 221 4.03 16.44 -22.47
CA THR A 221 3.20 15.97 -21.35
C THR A 221 3.97 14.97 -20.52
N TYR A 222 4.20 15.31 -19.26
CA TYR A 222 4.99 14.50 -18.35
C TYR A 222 4.16 13.38 -17.75
N PHE A 223 4.77 12.21 -17.61
CA PHE A 223 4.21 11.08 -16.90
C PHE A 223 4.80 11.07 -15.50
N PHE A 224 3.92 11.13 -14.51
CA PHE A 224 4.27 11.01 -13.11
C PHE A 224 3.55 9.79 -12.57
N ASP A 225 4.30 8.99 -11.84
CA ASP A 225 3.80 7.80 -11.16
C ASP A 225 3.70 8.13 -9.68
N ASP A 226 4.15 7.27 -8.77
CA ASP A 226 3.91 7.46 -7.34
C ASP A 226 4.46 8.79 -6.77
N SER A 227 3.89 9.22 -5.64
CA SER A 227 4.21 10.49 -4.99
C SER A 227 4.09 10.43 -3.48
N ILE A 228 4.91 11.26 -2.82
CA ILE A 228 4.81 11.51 -1.39
C ILE A 228 4.77 13.02 -1.12
N VAL A 229 4.14 13.40 -0.01
CA VAL A 229 4.09 14.76 0.50
C VAL A 229 4.59 14.76 1.93
N LYS A 230 5.58 15.60 2.24
CA LYS A 230 6.10 15.82 3.59
C LYS A 230 6.26 17.31 3.84
N GLY A 231 5.54 17.87 4.81
CA GLY A 231 5.65 19.29 5.17
C GLY A 231 5.48 20.21 3.95
N LYS A 232 4.43 19.97 3.17
CA LYS A 232 4.15 20.64 1.88
C LYS A 232 5.21 20.54 0.79
N GLN A 233 6.19 19.65 0.93
CA GLN A 233 7.12 19.29 -0.15
C GLN A 233 6.57 18.04 -0.82
N LEU A 234 6.24 18.14 -2.11
CA LEU A 234 5.84 16.99 -2.91
C LEU A 234 7.05 16.44 -3.67
N TYR A 235 7.27 15.14 -3.53
CA TYR A 235 8.21 14.39 -4.36
C TYR A 235 7.44 13.35 -5.16
N SER A 236 7.66 13.28 -6.46
CA SER A 236 7.06 12.28 -7.34
C SER A 236 8.09 11.75 -8.30
N VAL A 237 7.93 10.51 -8.73
CA VAL A 237 8.77 9.93 -9.79
C VAL A 237 8.19 10.23 -11.16
N SER A 238 9.06 10.51 -12.13
CA SER A 238 8.67 10.70 -13.52
C SER A 238 9.37 9.68 -14.41
N GLY A 239 8.58 8.75 -14.97
CA GLY A 239 9.05 7.76 -15.93
C GLY A 239 9.36 8.32 -17.32
N GLY A 240 8.91 9.54 -17.64
CA GLY A 240 9.13 10.11 -18.96
C GLY A 240 8.22 11.28 -19.29
N TYR A 241 8.20 11.61 -20.57
CA TYR A 241 7.25 12.55 -21.15
C TYR A 241 6.84 12.10 -22.55
N ARG A 242 5.75 12.69 -23.04
CA ARG A 242 5.27 12.58 -24.42
C ARG A 242 5.49 13.88 -25.16
N ILE A 243 6.00 13.79 -26.38
CA ILE A 243 6.03 14.93 -27.30
C ILE A 243 4.61 15.12 -27.87
N ASN A 244 3.98 16.26 -27.57
CA ASN A 244 2.56 16.49 -27.87
C ASN A 244 2.22 16.43 -29.36
N SER A 245 3.16 16.85 -30.23
CA SER A 245 2.99 16.89 -31.68
C SER A 245 3.15 15.54 -32.37
N THR A 246 4.04 14.67 -31.88
CA THR A 246 4.34 13.36 -32.50
C THR A 246 3.72 12.18 -31.75
N LYS A 247 3.28 12.41 -30.50
CA LYS A 247 2.84 11.39 -29.54
C LYS A 247 3.92 10.38 -29.12
N GLU A 248 5.18 10.63 -29.47
CA GLU A 248 6.32 9.80 -29.06
C GLU A 248 6.53 9.88 -27.54
N LYS A 249 6.75 8.71 -26.90
CA LYS A 249 7.12 8.60 -25.47
C LYS A 249 8.64 8.59 -25.37
N VAL A 250 9.19 9.47 -24.54
CA VAL A 250 10.61 9.47 -24.15
C VAL A 250 10.69 9.04 -22.70
N LEU A 251 11.38 7.93 -22.46
CA LEU A 251 11.63 7.42 -21.11
C LEU A 251 12.83 8.13 -20.49
N TRP A 252 12.77 8.35 -19.19
CA TRP A 252 13.89 8.82 -18.39
C TRP A 252 13.77 8.36 -16.94
N GLY A 253 14.70 8.78 -16.09
CA GLY A 253 14.67 8.55 -14.67
C GLY A 253 14.85 9.86 -13.92
N LYS A 254 13.76 10.39 -13.37
CA LYS A 254 13.81 11.64 -12.60
C LYS A 254 12.91 11.59 -11.38
N VAL A 255 13.36 12.25 -10.32
CA VAL A 255 12.49 12.70 -9.22
C VAL A 255 12.08 14.12 -9.51
N PHE A 256 10.79 14.38 -9.48
CA PHE A 256 10.20 15.69 -9.50
C PHE A 256 9.96 16.18 -8.09
N HIS A 257 10.37 17.41 -7.82
CA HIS A 257 10.15 18.10 -6.56
C HIS A 257 9.28 19.33 -6.78
N TYR A 258 8.27 19.49 -5.92
CA TYR A 258 7.39 20.65 -5.90
C TYR A 258 7.25 21.16 -4.46
N ASP A 259 7.87 22.31 -4.21
CA ASP A 259 7.64 23.08 -2.99
C ASP A 259 6.32 23.84 -3.14
N MET A 260 5.27 23.31 -2.49
CA MET A 260 3.92 23.85 -2.60
C MET A 260 3.75 25.19 -1.88
N GLU A 261 4.71 25.63 -1.05
CA GLU A 261 4.66 26.95 -0.44
C GLU A 261 5.20 28.03 -1.37
N SER A 262 6.36 27.80 -1.98
CA SER A 262 7.00 28.78 -2.87
C SER A 262 6.53 28.69 -4.33
N GLY A 263 5.98 27.55 -4.74
CA GLY A 263 5.66 27.28 -6.13
C GLY A 263 6.83 26.68 -6.94
N LEU A 264 8.00 26.46 -6.32
CA LEU A 264 9.20 25.97 -7.01
C LEU A 264 8.99 24.53 -7.48
N LYS A 265 9.29 24.28 -8.75
CA LYS A 265 9.19 22.97 -9.40
C LYS A 265 10.52 22.64 -10.07
N GLU A 266 11.11 21.49 -9.75
CA GLU A 266 12.41 21.08 -10.25
C GLU A 266 12.52 19.57 -10.43
N PHE A 267 13.54 19.14 -11.17
CA PHE A 267 13.80 17.73 -11.41
C PHE A 267 15.22 17.36 -10.99
N PHE A 268 15.36 16.20 -10.36
CA PHE A 268 16.63 15.56 -10.02
C PHE A 268 16.80 14.29 -10.83
N ASP A 269 18.02 14.05 -11.33
CA ASP A 269 18.34 12.86 -12.10
C ASP A 269 18.40 11.62 -11.21
N LEU A 270 17.90 10.50 -11.75
CA LEU A 270 18.18 9.16 -11.26
C LEU A 270 19.13 8.46 -12.25
N ASP A 271 19.93 7.53 -11.74
CA ASP A 271 20.89 6.77 -12.57
C ASP A 271 20.21 5.79 -13.54
N GLU A 272 18.93 5.47 -13.31
CA GLU A 272 18.17 4.48 -14.07
C GLU A 272 16.80 5.00 -14.48
N ILE A 273 16.32 4.56 -15.66
CA ILE A 273 15.03 4.97 -16.22
C ILE A 273 13.85 4.24 -15.59
N GLY A 274 12.63 4.71 -15.90
CA GLY A 274 11.37 4.04 -15.53
C GLY A 274 11.12 3.94 -14.03
N PRO A 275 11.37 4.97 -13.20
CA PRO A 275 10.93 4.95 -11.81
C PRO A 275 9.40 4.93 -11.73
N VAL A 276 8.83 4.10 -10.86
CA VAL A 276 7.37 3.86 -10.81
C VAL A 276 6.76 3.95 -9.41
N ASN A 277 7.49 3.62 -8.36
CA ASN A 277 6.97 3.50 -7.00
C ASN A 277 7.91 4.13 -5.98
N ILE A 278 7.38 4.72 -4.90
CA ILE A 278 8.16 5.34 -3.82
C ILE A 278 7.87 4.65 -2.49
N ILE A 279 8.92 4.11 -1.89
CA ILE A 279 8.90 3.52 -0.55
C ILE A 279 9.64 4.45 0.40
N GLU A 280 8.95 4.92 1.43
CA GLU A 280 9.54 5.76 2.47
C GLU A 280 10.43 4.93 3.41
N LEU A 281 11.68 5.34 3.58
CA LEU A 281 12.68 4.71 4.42
C LEU A 281 13.12 5.69 5.51
N GLY A 282 12.41 5.70 6.63
CA GLY A 282 12.63 6.67 7.70
C GLY A 282 12.26 8.10 7.28
N GLU A 283 12.96 9.09 7.83
CA GLU A 283 12.58 10.51 7.64
C GLU A 283 12.96 11.03 6.26
N ASN A 284 14.20 10.78 5.81
CA ASN A 284 14.82 11.50 4.69
C ASN A 284 15.20 10.63 3.49
N LEU A 285 15.06 9.31 3.58
CA LEU A 285 15.47 8.40 2.52
C LEU A 285 14.24 7.81 1.83
N LEU A 286 14.29 7.73 0.50
CA LEU A 286 13.29 7.09 -0.32
C LEU A 286 13.94 5.95 -1.11
N ALA A 287 13.30 4.79 -1.16
CA ALA A 287 13.58 3.80 -2.19
C ALA A 287 12.61 4.03 -3.36
N ILE A 288 13.17 4.20 -4.56
CA ILE A 288 12.45 4.41 -5.80
C ILE A 288 12.59 3.15 -6.64
N GLU A 289 11.51 2.40 -6.79
CA GLU A 289 11.50 1.21 -7.63
C GLU A 289 11.53 1.59 -9.11
N HIS A 290 12.27 0.82 -9.90
CA HIS A 290 12.31 0.97 -11.36
C HIS A 290 11.57 -0.20 -12.03
N GLU A 291 10.71 0.13 -12.99
CA GLU A 291 9.94 -0.82 -13.78
C GLU A 291 10.88 -1.80 -14.50
N SER A 292 10.74 -3.10 -14.21
CA SER A 292 11.56 -4.14 -14.82
C SER A 292 11.39 -4.20 -16.34
N ASN A 293 10.20 -3.89 -16.86
CA ASN A 293 9.92 -3.89 -18.29
C ASN A 293 10.68 -2.79 -19.05
N ASP A 294 10.89 -1.64 -18.42
CA ASP A 294 11.59 -0.50 -19.03
C ASP A 294 13.10 -0.58 -18.78
N SER A 295 13.52 -0.95 -17.56
CA SER A 295 14.94 -1.00 -17.16
C SER A 295 15.65 -2.31 -17.51
N GLY A 296 14.90 -3.41 -17.71
CA GLY A 296 15.42 -4.76 -17.87
C GLY A 296 16.06 -5.34 -16.61
N LYS A 297 15.78 -4.75 -15.43
CA LYS A 297 16.42 -5.06 -14.15
C LYS A 297 15.38 -5.03 -13.03
N ILE A 298 15.56 -5.87 -12.03
CA ILE A 298 14.93 -5.66 -10.72
C ILE A 298 15.85 -4.75 -9.91
N ALA A 299 15.40 -3.54 -9.61
CA ALA A 299 16.26 -2.51 -9.05
C ALA A 299 15.46 -1.40 -8.35
N PHE A 300 16.15 -0.68 -7.48
CA PHE A 300 15.66 0.54 -6.88
C PHE A 300 16.79 1.58 -6.73
N SER A 301 16.45 2.86 -6.73
CA SER A 301 17.36 3.94 -6.34
C SER A 301 17.08 4.36 -4.91
N LEU A 302 18.12 4.61 -4.13
CA LEU A 302 18.03 5.27 -2.84
C LEU A 302 18.22 6.77 -3.04
N PHE A 303 17.20 7.57 -2.74
CA PHE A 303 17.20 9.02 -2.92
C PHE A 303 17.08 9.74 -1.57
N ASP A 304 18.06 10.57 -1.26
CA ASP A 304 18.09 11.39 -0.06
C ASP A 304 17.41 12.74 -0.34
N VAL A 305 16.31 13.02 0.33
CA VAL A 305 15.49 14.23 0.08
C VAL A 305 16.14 15.52 0.59
N THR A 306 17.18 15.44 1.42
CA THR A 306 17.87 16.62 1.95
C THR A 306 18.99 17.10 1.03
N SER A 307 19.74 16.14 0.47
CA SER A 307 20.87 16.39 -0.42
C SER A 307 20.53 16.28 -1.90
N HIS A 308 19.35 15.73 -2.23
CA HIS A 308 18.86 15.42 -3.57
C HIS A 308 19.82 14.53 -4.37
N LYS A 309 20.55 13.65 -3.68
CA LYS A 309 21.45 12.68 -4.29
C LYS A 309 20.81 11.31 -4.30
N SER A 310 21.09 10.55 -5.36
CA SER A 310 20.68 9.17 -5.50
C SER A 310 21.86 8.20 -5.57
N SER A 311 21.63 6.96 -5.17
CA SER A 311 22.50 5.82 -5.47
C SER A 311 21.67 4.63 -5.96
N PHE A 312 22.12 3.97 -7.02
CA PHE A 312 21.39 2.87 -7.65
C PHE A 312 21.75 1.48 -7.10
N VAL A 313 20.72 0.69 -6.78
CA VAL A 313 20.82 -0.69 -6.30
C VAL A 313 20.25 -1.66 -7.34
N ASN A 314 21.13 -2.42 -7.99
CA ASN A 314 20.74 -3.40 -9.01
C ASN A 314 20.67 -4.81 -8.40
N LEU A 315 19.46 -5.25 -8.05
CA LEU A 315 19.24 -6.58 -7.50
C LEU A 315 19.51 -7.69 -8.51
N SER A 316 19.38 -7.44 -9.82
CA SER A 316 19.69 -8.46 -10.84
C SER A 316 21.14 -8.94 -10.82
N ARG A 317 22.07 -8.14 -10.28
CA ARG A 317 23.47 -8.58 -10.06
C ARG A 317 23.63 -9.65 -8.98
N PHE A 318 22.60 -9.83 -8.15
CA PHE A 318 22.58 -10.81 -7.07
C PHE A 318 21.66 -12.01 -7.37
N GLY A 319 21.40 -12.26 -8.66
CA GLY A 319 20.69 -13.45 -9.11
C GLY A 319 19.18 -13.34 -9.11
N PHE A 320 18.61 -12.14 -8.95
CA PHE A 320 17.19 -11.88 -9.13
C PHE A 320 16.86 -11.67 -10.63
N SER A 321 15.79 -12.29 -11.09
CA SER A 321 15.34 -12.24 -12.47
C SER A 321 14.33 -11.13 -12.68
N ALA A 322 14.59 -10.20 -13.62
CA ALA A 322 13.65 -9.15 -13.98
C ALA A 322 12.35 -9.69 -14.64
N GLU A 323 12.35 -10.95 -15.09
CA GLU A 323 11.19 -11.57 -15.74
C GLU A 323 10.23 -12.25 -14.74
N THR A 324 10.74 -12.68 -13.58
CA THR A 324 10.00 -13.54 -12.66
C THR A 324 9.95 -13.03 -11.22
N ASP A 325 10.95 -12.25 -10.82
CA ASP A 325 11.01 -11.65 -9.50
C ASP A 325 10.52 -10.20 -9.55
N TYR A 326 9.97 -9.75 -8.43
CA TYR A 326 9.56 -8.37 -8.20
C TYR A 326 9.87 -8.00 -6.75
N ILE A 327 10.04 -6.69 -6.51
CA ILE A 327 10.23 -6.17 -5.16
C ILE A 327 8.86 -6.18 -4.49
N LYS A 328 8.78 -6.86 -3.36
CA LYS A 328 7.56 -6.95 -2.56
C LYS A 328 7.55 -5.89 -1.48
N ASP A 329 8.68 -5.65 -0.83
CA ASP A 329 8.78 -4.65 0.23
C ASP A 329 10.24 -4.27 0.51
N ILE A 330 10.45 -3.05 1.00
CA ILE A 330 11.76 -2.54 1.43
C ILE A 330 11.58 -1.81 2.76
N LYS A 331 12.41 -2.14 3.74
CA LYS A 331 12.40 -1.51 5.06
C LYS A 331 13.81 -1.16 5.51
N LEU A 332 13.96 0.00 6.12
CA LEU A 332 15.22 0.46 6.73
C LEU A 332 15.29 -0.07 8.16
N LEU A 333 16.06 -1.13 8.37
CA LEU A 333 16.20 -1.78 9.67
C LEU A 333 16.98 -0.91 10.66
N ASP A 334 18.04 -0.27 10.17
CA ASP A 334 18.83 0.74 10.86
C ASP A 334 19.39 1.73 9.82
N ASP A 335 20.23 2.68 10.24
CA ASP A 335 20.77 3.73 9.37
C ASP A 335 21.52 3.23 8.11
N ASN A 336 21.94 1.96 8.06
CA ASN A 336 22.74 1.41 6.96
C ASN A 336 22.20 0.11 6.35
N ILE A 337 21.30 -0.60 7.04
CA ILE A 337 20.82 -1.91 6.60
C ILE A 337 19.38 -1.82 6.10
N LEU A 338 19.19 -2.23 4.85
CA LEU A 338 17.88 -2.46 4.25
C LEU A 338 17.50 -3.93 4.34
N LEU A 339 16.28 -4.20 4.79
CA LEU A 339 15.60 -5.45 4.51
C LEU A 339 14.86 -5.30 3.19
N VAL A 340 15.16 -6.15 2.21
CA VAL A 340 14.43 -6.19 0.94
C VAL A 340 13.81 -7.58 0.79
N LEU A 341 12.50 -7.61 0.61
CA LEU A 341 11.76 -8.80 0.24
C LEU A 341 11.53 -8.74 -1.28
N ALA A 342 12.12 -9.66 -2.02
CA ALA A 342 11.98 -9.74 -3.47
C ALA A 342 11.89 -11.21 -3.92
N GLY A 343 10.97 -11.50 -4.85
CA GLY A 343 10.71 -12.89 -5.25
C GLY A 343 10.43 -13.80 -4.05
N ASN A 344 11.22 -14.86 -3.89
CA ASN A 344 11.17 -15.77 -2.74
C ASN A 344 12.36 -15.60 -1.77
N LYS A 345 12.98 -14.41 -1.75
CA LYS A 345 14.12 -14.11 -0.88
C LYS A 345 13.87 -12.91 0.01
N LEU A 346 14.29 -13.02 1.26
CA LEU A 346 14.57 -11.90 2.15
C LEU A 346 16.07 -11.65 2.15
N ILE A 347 16.49 -10.41 1.88
CA ILE A 347 17.90 -10.01 1.91
C ILE A 347 18.12 -8.88 2.91
N ALA A 348 19.27 -8.90 3.58
CA ALA A 348 19.83 -7.73 4.24
C ALA A 348 20.89 -7.12 3.33
N TYR A 349 20.70 -5.87 2.96
CA TYR A 349 21.56 -5.12 2.06
C TYR A 349 22.20 -3.96 2.82
N ASP A 350 23.52 -3.85 2.74
CA ASP A 350 24.30 -2.78 3.35
C ASP A 350 24.45 -1.64 2.34
N ILE A 351 23.91 -0.47 2.69
CA ILE A 351 23.88 0.74 1.84
C ILE A 351 25.30 1.23 1.56
N ASN A 352 26.14 1.32 2.59
CA ASN A 352 27.51 1.83 2.47
C ASN A 352 28.42 0.90 1.66
N GLU A 353 28.32 -0.41 1.88
CA GLU A 353 29.13 -1.41 1.17
C GLU A 353 28.55 -1.78 -0.20
N ASN A 354 27.33 -1.33 -0.51
CA ASN A 354 26.60 -1.60 -1.75
C ASN A 354 26.55 -3.11 -2.06
N THR A 355 26.23 -3.93 -1.05
CA THR A 355 26.22 -5.39 -1.20
C THR A 355 25.17 -6.04 -0.31
N ILE A 356 24.72 -7.22 -0.74
CA ILE A 356 23.98 -8.13 0.12
C ILE A 356 24.94 -8.72 1.15
N ILE A 357 24.61 -8.57 2.43
CA ILE A 357 25.37 -9.16 3.54
C ILE A 357 24.75 -10.45 4.05
N LEU A 358 23.46 -10.66 3.79
CA LEU A 358 22.74 -11.88 4.15
C LEU A 358 21.56 -12.12 3.20
N GLU A 359 21.31 -13.38 2.85
CA GLU A 359 20.11 -13.79 2.12
C GLU A 359 19.46 -15.02 2.76
N LYS A 360 18.14 -15.13 2.62
CA LYS A 360 17.35 -16.26 3.07
C LYS A 360 16.21 -16.52 2.10
N ILE A 361 16.01 -17.79 1.72
CA ILE A 361 14.81 -18.23 1.01
C ILE A 361 13.63 -18.23 1.98
N VAL A 362 12.51 -17.67 1.52
CA VAL A 362 11.23 -17.58 2.23
C VAL A 362 10.10 -18.12 1.35
N ASP A 363 8.92 -18.31 1.91
CA ASP A 363 7.77 -18.78 1.14
C ASP A 363 7.35 -17.73 0.08
N GLU A 364 6.89 -18.18 -1.09
CA GLU A 364 6.53 -17.29 -2.22
C GLU A 364 5.36 -16.36 -1.90
N ASP A 365 4.52 -16.72 -0.93
CA ASP A 365 3.37 -15.94 -0.49
C ASP A 365 3.71 -14.92 0.60
N MET A 366 4.97 -14.86 1.05
CA MET A 366 5.48 -13.76 1.87
C MET A 366 5.38 -12.47 1.09
N PHE A 367 4.79 -11.44 1.68
CA PHE A 367 4.48 -10.20 0.98
C PHE A 367 4.91 -8.95 1.72
N HIS A 368 5.09 -8.93 3.05
CA HIS A 368 5.36 -7.67 3.76
C HIS A 368 6.34 -7.84 4.93
N ILE A 369 7.18 -6.83 5.14
CA ILE A 369 8.10 -6.71 6.27
C ILE A 369 7.55 -5.66 7.22
N TRP A 370 7.29 -6.04 8.46
CA TRP A 370 6.89 -5.12 9.52
C TRP A 370 8.05 -4.92 10.50
N LEU A 371 8.56 -3.69 10.63
CA LEU A 371 9.57 -3.34 11.63
C LEU A 371 8.92 -3.06 12.99
N LYS A 372 9.58 -3.47 14.08
CA LYS A 372 9.06 -3.30 15.43
C LYS A 372 9.51 -2.00 16.11
#